data_AF-A0A957LRY1-F1
#
_entry.id   AF-A0A957LRY1-F1
#
_cell.length_a   1.000
_cell.length_b   1.000
_cell.length_c   1.000
_cell.angle_alpha   90.00
_cell.angle_beta   90.00
_cell.angle_gamma   90.00
#
_symmetry.space_group_name_H-M   'P 1'
#
loop_
_entity.id
_entity.type
_entity.pdbx_description
1 polymer ?
#
loop_
_entity_poly.entity_id
_entity_poly.type
_entity_poly.pdbx_seq_one_letter_code
_entity_poly.pdbx_strand_id
1 'polypeptide(L)'
;MTGWPRLTEEERRAILLVEALGLLHDVGKLTDYFLLDKCGGGTFSYQLVTDPQAVHSQVGALDDYASKTWQQWSRWRSAVTPYSSFPAIAETLAEATFRWGEESYSLAELPMFARPRPRIQNADWRSALGKTMRPALVVGAMHGIAHYEKEGGTKQTNYAAMCRASAFGDEQFINETAGATTLNDAYASLPVAALRDGATWERAAWLAVMRQKLELGIADTRRPTNEVTLWDWGYTVASLAKAALAWIAQNGWPDGGPGDIYFRTMSVTIDRLEIYRNTDKITDLLGLRDALDESYRKLQVLLEEEFGLGNRFYHDETGAYYLLPDIAFTEEDIARIRSCFPLDLLPHIDFGQPGDRIRARDLDQENTPHADLVERLLRLVAIPRKRAQEIAPPVFTDSGTAEQLHATWTAHGARPKNAERCAACGLRPVAYPDDDAALEAGVTLAGRADGDTARDRHLCRVCLDRRGRPARDWYRDRRRTVWTDEVADDNG
;
A
#
# COMPACT_ATOMS: atom_id res chain seq x y z
N MET A 1 9.90 18.24 18.99
CA MET A 1 10.01 17.06 18.11
C MET A 1 10.09 17.59 16.69
N THR A 2 11.08 17.17 15.92
CA THR A 2 11.11 17.43 14.48
C THR A 2 9.92 16.72 13.85
N GLY A 3 9.20 17.41 12.97
CA GLY A 3 8.04 16.88 12.28
C GLY A 3 8.35 15.74 11.32
N TRP A 4 7.35 15.37 10.52
CA TRP A 4 7.46 14.45 9.40
C TRP A 4 8.73 14.73 8.56
N PRO A 5 9.58 13.73 8.24
CA PRO A 5 10.77 13.92 7.43
C PRO A 5 10.39 14.43 6.05
N ARG A 6 10.95 15.58 5.70
CA ARG A 6 10.90 16.10 4.34
C ARG A 6 11.95 15.37 3.53
N LEU A 7 11.61 14.16 3.08
CA LEU A 7 12.44 13.35 2.19
C LEU A 7 12.81 14.17 0.95
N THR A 8 14.07 14.06 0.53
CA THR A 8 14.48 14.52 -0.79
C THR A 8 13.79 13.67 -1.87
N GLU A 9 13.71 14.20 -3.09
CA GLU A 9 13.17 13.45 -4.23
C GLU A 9 13.94 12.13 -4.46
N GLU A 10 15.26 12.15 -4.25
CA GLU A 10 16.15 11.00 -4.36
C GLU A 10 15.86 9.94 -3.30
N GLU A 11 15.73 10.33 -2.02
CA GLU A 11 15.37 9.40 -0.93
C GLU A 11 13.97 8.81 -1.11
N ARG A 12 12.99 9.65 -1.47
CA ARG A 12 11.62 9.20 -1.74
C ARG A 12 11.61 8.18 -2.85
N ARG A 13 12.32 8.44 -3.94
CA ARG A 13 12.43 7.50 -5.06
C ARG A 13 13.12 6.19 -4.66
N ALA A 14 14.19 6.26 -3.86
CA ALA A 14 14.86 5.09 -3.32
C ALA A 14 13.91 4.23 -2.47
N ILE A 15 13.10 4.87 -1.62
CA ILE A 15 12.10 4.20 -0.79
C ILE A 15 11.03 3.49 -1.62
N LEU A 16 10.53 4.13 -2.69
CA LEU A 16 9.57 3.49 -3.60
C LEU A 16 10.19 2.29 -4.36
N LEU A 17 11.46 2.38 -4.76
CA LEU A 17 12.13 1.25 -5.41
C LEU A 17 12.46 0.12 -4.42
N VAL A 18 12.69 0.43 -3.15
CA VAL A 18 12.86 -0.58 -2.10
C VAL A 18 11.52 -1.25 -1.74
N GLU A 19 10.41 -0.53 -1.83
CA GLU A 19 9.07 -1.15 -1.78
C GLU A 19 8.91 -2.17 -2.92
N ALA A 20 9.27 -1.81 -4.15
CA ALA A 20 9.27 -2.76 -5.27
C ALA A 20 10.21 -3.95 -5.02
N LEU A 21 11.40 -3.72 -4.45
CA LEU A 21 12.30 -4.81 -4.04
C LEU A 21 11.65 -5.75 -3.03
N GLY A 22 10.87 -5.23 -2.08
CA GLY A 22 10.09 -6.04 -1.12
C GLY A 22 9.11 -6.99 -1.82
N LEU A 23 8.53 -6.60 -2.95
CA LEU A 23 7.69 -7.49 -3.77
C LEU A 23 8.50 -8.44 -4.67
N LEU A 24 9.69 -8.02 -5.08
CA LEU A 24 10.52 -8.75 -6.06
C LEU A 24 11.52 -9.74 -5.45
N HIS A 25 11.91 -9.60 -4.18
CA HIS A 25 13.06 -10.33 -3.63
C HIS A 25 12.94 -11.87 -3.67
N ASP A 26 11.72 -12.38 -3.61
CA ASP A 26 11.39 -13.81 -3.66
C ASP A 26 10.56 -14.18 -4.89
N VAL A 27 10.52 -13.29 -5.89
CA VAL A 27 9.62 -13.39 -7.05
C VAL A 27 9.87 -14.64 -7.89
N GLY A 28 11.04 -15.27 -7.80
CA GLY A 28 11.28 -16.56 -8.44
C GLY A 28 10.32 -17.67 -7.98
N LYS A 29 9.62 -17.50 -6.85
CA LYS A 29 8.52 -18.39 -6.41
C LYS A 29 7.32 -18.36 -7.35
N LEU A 30 7.15 -17.30 -8.14
CA LEU A 30 6.14 -17.18 -9.20
C LEU A 30 6.57 -17.95 -10.45
N THR A 31 7.07 -19.18 -10.31
CA THR A 31 7.46 -19.99 -11.48
C THR A 31 7.06 -21.44 -11.25
N ASP A 32 6.75 -22.15 -12.33
CA ASP A 32 6.49 -23.59 -12.26
C ASP A 32 7.75 -24.36 -11.83
N TYR A 33 8.94 -23.83 -12.16
CA TYR A 33 10.22 -24.38 -11.73
C TYR A 33 10.35 -24.44 -10.21
N PHE A 34 9.89 -23.41 -9.49
CA PHE A 34 9.91 -23.39 -8.02
C PHE A 34 9.06 -24.51 -7.42
N LEU A 35 7.85 -24.71 -7.94
CA LEU A 35 6.94 -25.72 -7.43
C LEU A 35 7.44 -27.14 -7.72
N LEU A 36 7.95 -27.37 -8.94
CA LEU A 36 8.56 -28.64 -9.32
C LEU A 36 9.76 -28.98 -8.43
N ASP A 37 10.62 -28.01 -8.11
CA ASP A 37 11.73 -28.16 -7.17
C ASP A 37 11.25 -28.57 -5.77
N LYS A 38 10.18 -27.95 -5.26
CA LYS A 38 9.61 -28.27 -3.94
C LYS A 38 8.98 -29.67 -3.88
N CYS A 39 8.60 -30.23 -5.04
CA CYS A 39 8.10 -31.60 -5.16
C CYS A 39 9.20 -32.64 -5.45
N GLY A 40 10.48 -32.28 -5.34
CA GLY A 40 11.60 -33.20 -5.55
C GLY A 40 12.04 -33.35 -7.02
N GLY A 41 11.56 -32.48 -7.91
CA GLY A 41 11.79 -32.54 -9.36
C GLY A 41 12.98 -31.76 -9.90
N GLY A 42 13.79 -31.06 -9.08
CA GLY A 42 14.89 -30.25 -9.62
C GLY A 42 15.84 -29.61 -8.61
N THR A 43 16.76 -28.80 -9.13
CA THR A 43 17.60 -27.86 -8.37
C THR A 43 17.32 -26.44 -8.87
N PHE A 44 16.29 -25.80 -8.31
CA PHE A 44 15.89 -24.43 -8.69
C PHE A 44 16.22 -23.43 -7.59
N SER A 45 17.06 -22.44 -7.92
CA SER A 45 17.41 -21.35 -7.00
C SER A 45 16.55 -20.12 -7.29
N TYR A 46 15.35 -20.10 -6.74
CA TYR A 46 14.36 -19.01 -6.94
C TYR A 46 14.86 -17.62 -6.52
N GLN A 47 15.87 -17.55 -5.66
CA GLN A 47 16.47 -16.30 -5.18
C GLN A 47 17.45 -15.67 -6.18
N LEU A 48 17.85 -16.40 -7.22
CA LEU A 48 18.76 -15.93 -8.26
C LEU A 48 17.94 -15.25 -9.37
N VAL A 49 17.36 -14.09 -9.03
CA VAL A 49 16.65 -13.23 -9.99
C VAL A 49 17.61 -12.60 -11.01
N THR A 50 18.87 -12.43 -10.62
CA THR A 50 19.97 -11.93 -11.46
C THR A 50 21.17 -12.86 -11.34
N ASP A 51 22.02 -12.92 -12.37
CA ASP A 51 23.34 -13.56 -12.26
C ASP A 51 24.25 -12.75 -11.31
N PRO A 52 24.71 -13.33 -10.18
CA PRO A 52 25.60 -12.63 -9.26
C PRO A 52 26.88 -12.11 -9.94
N GLN A 53 27.44 -12.83 -10.91
CA GLN A 53 28.67 -12.40 -11.59
C GLN A 53 28.45 -11.21 -12.54
N ALA A 54 27.22 -11.04 -13.04
CA ALA A 54 26.86 -9.90 -13.88
C ALA A 54 26.75 -8.60 -13.08
N VAL A 55 26.37 -8.68 -11.79
CA VAL A 55 26.24 -7.50 -10.91
C VAL A 55 27.52 -7.16 -10.15
N HIS A 56 28.29 -8.17 -9.71
CA HIS A 56 29.62 -7.93 -9.15
C HIS A 56 30.64 -8.97 -9.64
N SER A 57 31.56 -8.51 -10.49
CA SER A 57 32.59 -9.35 -11.12
C SER A 57 33.89 -9.44 -10.31
N GLN A 58 34.12 -8.52 -9.36
CA GLN A 58 35.34 -8.45 -8.56
C GLN A 58 35.01 -8.26 -7.08
N VAL A 59 35.64 -9.05 -6.22
CA VAL A 59 35.48 -9.01 -4.76
C VAL A 59 36.85 -8.98 -4.12
N GLY A 60 36.99 -8.21 -3.03
CA GLY A 60 38.20 -8.20 -2.22
C GLY A 60 38.56 -9.63 -1.78
N ALA A 61 39.83 -10.02 -1.92
CA ALA A 61 40.32 -11.34 -1.50
C ALA A 61 40.51 -11.43 0.03
N LEU A 62 39.59 -10.85 0.80
CA LEU A 62 39.64 -10.82 2.25
C LEU A 62 39.11 -12.13 2.85
N ASP A 63 39.68 -12.57 3.96
CA ASP A 63 39.29 -13.80 4.67
C ASP A 63 38.08 -13.62 5.60
N ASP A 64 37.16 -12.71 5.27
CA ASP A 64 35.98 -12.39 6.07
C ASP A 64 34.69 -13.13 5.61
N TYR A 65 33.63 -13.03 6.41
CA TYR A 65 32.37 -13.71 6.14
C TYR A 65 31.67 -13.21 4.86
N ALA A 66 31.66 -11.90 4.60
CA ALA A 66 31.02 -11.32 3.43
C ALA A 66 31.71 -11.80 2.14
N SER A 67 33.05 -11.72 2.10
CA SER A 67 33.85 -12.17 0.96
C SER A 67 33.68 -13.67 0.69
N LYS A 68 33.73 -14.52 1.73
CA LYS A 68 33.48 -15.97 1.61
C LYS A 68 32.07 -16.28 1.12
N THR A 69 31.08 -15.59 1.68
CA THR A 69 29.66 -15.77 1.31
C THR A 69 29.43 -15.37 -0.14
N TRP A 70 29.99 -14.24 -0.58
CA TRP A 70 29.92 -13.84 -1.99
C TRP A 70 30.64 -14.81 -2.92
N GLN A 71 31.83 -15.29 -2.57
CA GLN A 71 32.54 -16.31 -3.37
C GLN A 71 31.72 -17.59 -3.51
N GLN A 72 30.96 -17.96 -2.50
CA GLN A 72 30.01 -19.07 -2.58
C GLN A 72 28.85 -18.74 -3.54
N TRP A 73 28.23 -17.58 -3.40
CA TRP A 73 27.07 -17.17 -4.20
C TRP A 73 27.41 -16.93 -5.68
N SER A 74 28.54 -16.31 -5.98
CA SER A 74 29.03 -16.10 -7.35
C SER A 74 29.33 -17.40 -8.09
N ARG A 75 29.62 -18.48 -7.35
CA ARG A 75 29.80 -19.84 -7.87
C ARG A 75 28.53 -20.66 -7.86
N TRP A 76 27.41 -20.15 -7.32
CA TRP A 76 26.16 -20.87 -7.41
C TRP A 76 25.78 -21.03 -8.88
N ARG A 77 25.67 -22.30 -9.26
CA ARG A 77 25.14 -22.75 -10.53
C ARG A 77 24.00 -23.68 -10.17
N SER A 78 22.79 -23.31 -10.56
CA SER A 78 21.64 -24.22 -10.54
C SER A 78 21.34 -24.60 -11.99
N ALA A 79 20.79 -25.79 -12.21
CA ALA A 79 20.43 -26.22 -13.56
C ALA A 79 19.42 -25.25 -14.20
N VAL A 80 18.55 -24.65 -13.37
CA VAL A 80 17.57 -23.64 -13.77
C VAL A 80 17.53 -22.54 -12.71
N THR A 81 17.56 -21.28 -13.15
CA THR A 81 17.38 -20.06 -12.31
C THR A 81 16.42 -19.10 -12.98
N PRO A 82 15.76 -18.19 -12.22
CA PRO A 82 14.95 -17.14 -12.81
C PRO A 82 15.70 -16.32 -13.88
N TYR A 83 16.93 -15.87 -13.61
CA TYR A 83 17.69 -15.09 -14.61
C TYR A 83 18.01 -15.86 -15.89
N SER A 84 18.24 -17.19 -15.80
CA SER A 84 18.56 -18.01 -16.98
C SER A 84 17.31 -18.27 -17.84
N SER A 85 16.15 -18.42 -17.20
CA SER A 85 14.88 -18.68 -17.88
C SER A 85 14.21 -17.41 -18.38
N PHE A 86 14.45 -16.27 -17.72
CA PHE A 86 13.80 -14.99 -17.98
C PHE A 86 14.81 -13.82 -17.99
N PRO A 87 15.80 -13.83 -18.91
CA PRO A 87 16.89 -12.85 -18.91
C PRO A 87 16.42 -11.40 -19.04
N ALA A 88 15.35 -11.15 -19.78
CA ALA A 88 14.79 -9.79 -19.97
C ALA A 88 14.37 -9.10 -18.66
N ILE A 89 13.93 -9.87 -17.66
CA ILE A 89 13.59 -9.33 -16.33
C ILE A 89 14.88 -8.87 -15.62
N ALA A 90 15.91 -9.71 -15.61
CA ALA A 90 17.20 -9.39 -14.99
C ALA A 90 17.87 -8.16 -15.64
N GLU A 91 17.85 -8.10 -16.97
CA GLU A 91 18.35 -6.95 -17.75
C GLU A 91 17.59 -5.66 -17.39
N THR A 92 16.26 -5.74 -17.30
CA THR A 92 15.43 -4.59 -16.92
C THR A 92 15.71 -4.10 -15.49
N LEU A 93 15.91 -5.02 -14.55
CA LEU A 93 16.23 -4.65 -13.16
C LEU A 93 17.63 -4.01 -13.04
N ALA A 94 18.54 -4.28 -13.98
CA ALA A 94 19.86 -3.65 -14.00
C ALA A 94 19.78 -2.16 -14.40
N GLU A 95 18.80 -1.80 -15.24
CA GLU A 95 18.51 -0.43 -15.65
C GLU A 95 17.74 0.37 -14.58
N ALA A 96 17.03 -0.31 -13.69
CA ALA A 96 16.31 0.30 -12.58
C ALA A 96 17.27 0.69 -11.45
N THR A 97 17.80 1.91 -11.51
CA THR A 97 18.79 2.42 -10.57
C THR A 97 18.26 3.49 -9.64
N PHE A 98 18.88 3.59 -8.47
CA PHE A 98 18.63 4.62 -7.47
C PHE A 98 19.86 4.84 -6.60
N ARG A 99 19.83 5.89 -5.79
CA ARG A 99 20.90 6.22 -4.86
C ARG A 99 20.37 6.21 -3.44
N TRP A 100 21.21 5.77 -2.50
CA TRP A 100 20.93 5.82 -1.08
C TRP A 100 22.18 6.26 -0.32
N GLY A 101 22.14 7.49 0.21
CA GLY A 101 23.33 8.16 0.70
C GLY A 101 24.33 8.41 -0.43
N GLU A 102 25.57 7.97 -0.24
CA GLU A 102 26.64 8.14 -1.24
C GLU A 102 26.71 6.99 -2.25
N GLU A 103 25.93 5.92 -2.06
CA GLU A 103 26.03 4.68 -2.83
C GLU A 103 24.92 4.62 -3.89
N SER A 104 25.27 4.21 -5.11
CA SER A 104 24.32 3.95 -6.20
C SER A 104 24.04 2.46 -6.30
N TYR A 105 22.77 2.12 -6.50
CA TYR A 105 22.27 0.76 -6.59
C TYR A 105 21.48 0.52 -7.86
N SER A 106 21.50 -0.71 -8.36
CA SER A 106 20.51 -1.26 -9.30
C SER A 106 19.61 -2.25 -8.59
N LEU A 107 18.34 -2.37 -8.99
CA LEU A 107 17.47 -3.40 -8.44
C LEU A 107 17.94 -4.83 -8.77
N ALA A 108 18.80 -5.00 -9.78
CA ALA A 108 19.38 -6.29 -10.12
C ALA A 108 20.34 -6.83 -9.05
N GLU A 109 21.05 -5.98 -8.30
CA GLU A 109 22.08 -6.44 -7.35
C GLU A 109 21.52 -6.79 -5.97
N LEU A 110 20.32 -6.32 -5.63
CA LEU A 110 19.77 -6.34 -4.27
C LEU A 110 19.01 -7.62 -3.85
N PRO A 111 18.23 -8.31 -4.72
CA PRO A 111 17.37 -9.43 -4.31
C PRO A 111 18.10 -10.52 -3.55
N MET A 112 19.35 -10.81 -3.92
CA MET A 112 20.14 -11.85 -3.26
C MET A 112 20.48 -11.55 -1.79
N PHE A 113 20.54 -10.26 -1.42
CA PHE A 113 20.86 -9.80 -0.07
C PHE A 113 19.62 -9.62 0.82
N ALA A 114 18.43 -9.61 0.23
CA ALA A 114 17.14 -9.50 0.92
C ALA A 114 16.74 -10.83 1.62
N ARG A 115 17.68 -11.42 2.36
CA ARG A 115 17.51 -12.71 3.06
C ARG A 115 17.42 -12.51 4.58
N PRO A 116 16.56 -13.27 5.28
CA PRO A 116 16.39 -13.19 6.72
C PRO A 116 17.49 -13.97 7.45
N ARG A 117 18.76 -13.58 7.32
CA ARG A 117 19.87 -14.24 8.04
C ARG A 117 20.67 -13.22 8.83
N PRO A 118 20.76 -13.34 10.17
CA PRO A 118 21.53 -12.41 11.00
C PRO A 118 22.99 -12.26 10.55
N ARG A 119 23.63 -13.35 10.11
CA ARG A 119 25.01 -13.29 9.59
C ARG A 119 25.13 -12.47 8.31
N ILE A 120 24.13 -12.49 7.43
CA ILE A 120 24.10 -11.65 6.22
C ILE A 120 23.87 -10.19 6.61
N GLN A 121 22.95 -9.94 7.54
CA GLN A 121 22.58 -8.59 7.99
C GLN A 121 23.73 -7.86 8.70
N ASN A 122 24.57 -8.60 9.43
CA ASN A 122 25.68 -8.04 10.21
C ASN A 122 27.04 -8.10 9.50
N ALA A 123 27.10 -8.56 8.24
CA ALA A 123 28.35 -8.69 7.51
C ALA A 123 28.84 -7.34 6.96
N ASP A 124 30.16 -7.19 6.85
CA ASP A 124 30.78 -6.01 6.23
C ASP A 124 30.82 -6.15 4.70
N TRP A 125 29.68 -5.91 4.07
CA TRP A 125 29.56 -5.94 2.61
C TRP A 125 30.35 -4.84 1.91
N ARG A 126 30.63 -3.72 2.59
CA ARG A 126 31.40 -2.63 2.01
C ARG A 126 32.83 -3.06 1.72
N SER A 127 33.47 -3.78 2.65
CA SER A 127 34.81 -4.32 2.44
C SER A 127 34.85 -5.38 1.33
N ALA A 128 33.78 -6.17 1.17
CA ALA A 128 33.72 -7.20 0.13
C ALA A 128 33.40 -6.66 -1.27
N LEU A 129 32.38 -5.80 -1.39
CA LEU A 129 31.74 -5.40 -2.65
C LEU A 129 31.85 -3.90 -2.96
N GLY A 130 32.46 -3.11 -2.07
CA GLY A 130 32.54 -1.66 -2.19
C GLY A 130 31.23 -0.93 -1.85
N LYS A 131 30.17 -1.65 -1.44
CA LYS A 131 28.86 -1.09 -1.08
C LYS A 131 28.31 -1.75 0.18
N THR A 132 27.53 -1.01 0.97
CA THR A 132 26.94 -1.55 2.21
C THR A 132 25.78 -2.50 2.00
N MET A 133 25.11 -2.46 0.84
CA MET A 133 23.88 -3.20 0.55
C MET A 133 22.70 -2.90 1.49
N ARG A 134 22.77 -1.78 2.23
CA ARG A 134 21.79 -1.37 3.24
C ARG A 134 20.34 -1.48 2.78
N PRO A 135 19.94 -1.00 1.58
CA PRO A 135 18.55 -1.15 1.11
C PRO A 135 18.06 -2.60 1.11
N ALA A 136 18.87 -3.54 0.62
CA ALA A 136 18.51 -4.95 0.60
C ALA A 136 18.52 -5.58 1.99
N LEU A 137 19.44 -5.16 2.88
CA LEU A 137 19.49 -5.67 4.25
C LEU A 137 18.26 -5.27 5.06
N VAL A 138 17.67 -4.08 4.81
CA VAL A 138 16.37 -3.70 5.38
C VAL A 138 15.29 -4.66 4.91
N VAL A 139 15.19 -4.93 3.60
CA VAL A 139 14.21 -5.91 3.07
C VAL A 139 14.44 -7.30 3.68
N GLY A 140 15.69 -7.75 3.80
CA GLY A 140 16.01 -9.03 4.42
C GLY A 140 15.67 -9.11 5.90
N ALA A 141 15.81 -8.02 6.65
CA ALA A 141 15.37 -7.95 8.05
C ALA A 141 13.85 -8.01 8.15
N MET A 142 13.14 -7.23 7.33
CA MET A 142 11.68 -7.21 7.30
C MET A 142 11.07 -8.51 6.78
N HIS A 143 11.75 -9.21 5.86
CA HIS A 143 11.40 -10.58 5.45
C HIS A 143 11.33 -11.51 6.67
N GLY A 144 12.37 -11.48 7.51
CA GLY A 144 12.46 -12.35 8.69
C GLY A 144 11.34 -12.05 9.69
N ILE A 145 11.10 -10.76 9.91
CA ILE A 145 10.03 -10.28 10.77
C ILE A 145 8.65 -10.72 10.25
N ALA A 146 8.38 -10.56 8.95
CA ALA A 146 7.09 -10.89 8.32
C ALA A 146 6.75 -12.39 8.31
N HIS A 147 7.59 -13.27 8.87
CA HIS A 147 7.30 -14.69 8.97
C HIS A 147 6.13 -15.02 9.91
N TYR A 148 5.65 -14.09 10.74
CA TYR A 148 4.43 -14.28 11.53
C TYR A 148 3.19 -14.60 10.68
N GLU A 149 3.19 -14.29 9.37
CA GLU A 149 2.16 -14.72 8.42
C GLU A 149 2.22 -16.23 8.12
N LYS A 150 3.28 -16.94 8.52
CA LYS A 150 3.58 -18.32 8.12
C LYS A 150 3.69 -19.27 9.32
N GLU A 151 2.56 -19.75 9.80
CA GLU A 151 2.50 -20.67 10.94
C GLU A 151 2.54 -22.15 10.51
N GLY A 152 3.63 -22.85 10.88
CA GLY A 152 3.68 -24.32 10.89
C GLY A 152 3.48 -25.03 9.55
N GLY A 153 2.81 -26.18 9.59
CA GLY A 153 2.28 -26.87 8.41
C GLY A 153 3.09 -28.05 7.84
N THR A 154 2.41 -28.86 7.02
CA THR A 154 2.97 -30.05 6.35
C THR A 154 3.25 -29.75 4.88
N LYS A 155 4.45 -30.09 4.41
CA LYS A 155 4.90 -29.80 3.04
C LYS A 155 4.06 -30.56 2.01
N GLN A 156 3.62 -29.86 0.98
CA GLN A 156 3.10 -30.48 -0.24
C GLN A 156 4.27 -30.96 -1.10
N THR A 157 4.29 -32.25 -1.42
CA THR A 157 5.38 -32.91 -2.15
C THR A 157 4.98 -33.41 -3.53
N ASN A 158 3.70 -33.29 -3.91
CA ASN A 158 3.20 -33.70 -5.22
C ASN A 158 2.69 -32.47 -5.99
N TYR A 159 3.32 -32.17 -7.13
CA TYR A 159 2.97 -31.01 -7.95
C TYR A 159 1.53 -31.09 -8.48
N ALA A 160 1.06 -32.28 -8.86
CA ALA A 160 -0.31 -32.46 -9.36
C ALA A 160 -1.39 -32.29 -8.27
N ALA A 161 -0.99 -32.33 -7.00
CA ALA A 161 -1.87 -32.08 -5.85
C ALA A 161 -1.57 -30.74 -5.16
N MET A 162 -0.69 -29.92 -5.74
CA MET A 162 -0.34 -28.61 -5.19
C MET A 162 -1.54 -27.69 -5.37
N CYS A 163 -2.05 -27.18 -4.26
CA CYS A 163 -3.13 -26.19 -4.29
C CYS A 163 -2.73 -24.93 -3.51
N ARG A 164 -3.46 -23.87 -3.82
CA ARG A 164 -3.58 -22.68 -2.99
C ARG A 164 -4.88 -22.81 -2.20
N ALA A 165 -4.81 -22.62 -0.90
CA ALA A 165 -6.00 -22.58 -0.07
C ALA A 165 -6.49 -21.13 0.08
N SER A 166 -7.72 -20.93 0.53
CA SER A 166 -8.17 -19.69 1.14
C SER A 166 -8.32 -19.90 2.65
N ALA A 167 -8.39 -18.79 3.39
CA ALA A 167 -8.70 -18.80 4.83
C ALA A 167 -10.04 -19.48 5.18
N PHE A 168 -10.90 -19.71 4.18
CA PHE A 168 -12.20 -20.38 4.34
C PHE A 168 -12.21 -21.82 3.81
N GLY A 169 -11.05 -22.36 3.42
CA GLY A 169 -10.91 -23.75 2.97
C GLY A 169 -11.27 -24.01 1.50
N ASP A 170 -11.49 -22.98 0.69
CA ASP A 170 -11.54 -23.13 -0.78
C ASP A 170 -10.14 -23.50 -1.30
N GLU A 171 -10.04 -24.56 -2.10
CA GLU A 171 -8.76 -25.05 -2.62
C GLU A 171 -8.74 -24.97 -4.15
N GLN A 172 -7.76 -24.24 -4.68
CA GLN A 172 -7.53 -24.09 -6.11
C GLN A 172 -6.24 -24.81 -6.50
N PHE A 173 -6.35 -25.86 -7.32
CA PHE A 173 -5.19 -26.62 -7.76
C PHE A 173 -4.42 -25.85 -8.83
N ILE A 174 -3.09 -25.79 -8.68
CA ILE A 174 -2.24 -24.99 -9.55
C ILE A 174 -2.22 -25.56 -10.99
N ASN A 175 -2.40 -26.88 -11.14
CA ASN A 175 -2.49 -27.54 -12.44
C ASN A 175 -3.87 -27.40 -13.14
N GLU A 176 -4.95 -27.11 -12.41
CA GLU A 176 -6.29 -26.88 -13.00
C GLU A 176 -6.39 -25.52 -13.69
N THR A 177 -5.45 -24.62 -13.41
CA THR A 177 -5.20 -23.41 -14.20
C THR A 177 -4.63 -23.70 -15.60
N ALA A 178 -4.35 -24.97 -15.97
CA ALA A 178 -3.84 -25.35 -17.30
C ALA A 178 -4.86 -25.01 -18.41
N GLY A 179 -4.62 -23.87 -19.05
CA GLY A 179 -5.51 -23.20 -20.03
C GLY A 179 -5.56 -21.68 -19.84
N ALA A 180 -5.18 -21.20 -18.65
CA ALA A 180 -4.92 -19.81 -18.30
C ALA A 180 -3.41 -19.56 -18.14
N THR A 181 -3.01 -18.27 -18.11
CA THR A 181 -1.63 -17.78 -17.87
C THR A 181 -0.87 -18.66 -16.87
N THR A 182 0.21 -19.32 -17.30
CA THR A 182 1.05 -20.13 -16.40
C THR A 182 1.79 -19.24 -15.39
N LEU A 183 2.36 -19.82 -14.33
CA LEU A 183 3.18 -19.04 -13.40
C LEU A 183 4.39 -18.43 -14.13
N ASN A 184 4.96 -19.17 -15.06
CA ASN A 184 6.03 -18.67 -15.93
C ASN A 184 5.58 -17.48 -16.80
N ASP A 185 4.37 -17.51 -17.37
CA ASP A 185 3.82 -16.37 -18.12
C ASP A 185 3.55 -15.17 -17.20
N ALA A 186 3.09 -15.42 -15.97
CA ALA A 186 2.89 -14.38 -14.97
C ALA A 186 4.21 -13.70 -14.59
N TYR A 187 5.29 -14.48 -14.41
CA TYR A 187 6.64 -13.97 -14.18
C TYR A 187 7.17 -13.17 -15.37
N ALA A 188 7.07 -13.71 -16.58
CA ALA A 188 7.57 -13.07 -17.79
C ALA A 188 6.85 -11.76 -18.11
N SER A 189 5.61 -11.58 -17.63
CA SER A 189 4.78 -10.39 -17.85
C SER A 189 4.79 -9.40 -16.68
N LEU A 190 5.72 -9.55 -15.72
CA LEU A 190 5.86 -8.58 -14.62
C LEU A 190 6.23 -7.19 -15.17
N PRO A 191 5.58 -6.10 -14.69
CA PRO A 191 5.78 -4.74 -15.19
C PRO A 191 7.08 -4.09 -14.67
N VAL A 192 8.20 -4.81 -14.66
CA VAL A 192 9.49 -4.31 -14.14
C VAL A 192 10.08 -3.16 -14.96
N ALA A 193 9.66 -3.00 -16.23
CA ALA A 193 10.09 -1.89 -17.07
C ALA A 193 9.65 -0.52 -16.55
N ALA A 194 8.56 -0.45 -15.77
CA ALA A 194 8.11 0.78 -15.14
C ALA A 194 9.07 1.29 -14.04
N LEU A 195 9.98 0.44 -13.54
CA LEU A 195 10.91 0.78 -12.46
C LEU A 195 12.21 1.45 -12.96
N ARG A 196 12.39 1.57 -14.29
CA ARG A 196 13.60 2.12 -14.91
C ARG A 196 13.74 3.61 -14.63
N ASP A 197 14.98 4.09 -14.71
CA ASP A 197 15.23 5.52 -14.61
C ASP A 197 14.59 6.32 -15.75
N GLY A 198 14.00 7.47 -15.41
CA GLY A 198 13.26 8.32 -16.35
C GLY A 198 11.87 7.81 -16.78
N ALA A 199 11.45 6.60 -16.35
CA ALA A 199 10.10 6.12 -16.59
C ALA A 199 9.11 6.81 -15.62
N THR A 200 7.96 7.24 -16.14
CA THR A 200 6.86 7.71 -15.30
C THR A 200 6.20 6.49 -14.65
N TRP A 201 6.58 6.18 -13.41
CA TRP A 201 5.97 5.10 -12.65
C TRP A 201 4.67 5.59 -12.01
N GLU A 202 3.53 5.15 -12.54
CA GLU A 202 2.24 5.22 -11.83
C GLU A 202 2.13 4.11 -10.77
N ARG A 203 2.43 4.43 -9.51
CA ARG A 203 2.54 3.43 -8.43
C ARG A 203 1.30 2.59 -8.25
N ALA A 204 0.14 3.21 -8.14
CA ALA A 204 -1.12 2.49 -7.97
C ALA A 204 -1.39 1.50 -9.12
N ALA A 205 -1.16 1.91 -10.37
CA ALA A 205 -1.36 1.05 -11.54
C ALA A 205 -0.37 -0.12 -11.56
N TRP A 206 0.89 0.13 -11.24
CA TRP A 206 1.91 -0.92 -11.14
C TRP A 206 1.60 -1.93 -10.05
N LEU A 207 1.21 -1.48 -8.84
CA LEU A 207 0.82 -2.37 -7.74
C LEU A 207 -0.41 -3.21 -8.08
N ALA A 208 -1.37 -2.66 -8.82
CA ALA A 208 -2.54 -3.42 -9.28
C ALA A 208 -2.15 -4.58 -10.20
N VAL A 209 -1.23 -4.36 -11.15
CA VAL A 209 -0.72 -5.42 -12.02
C VAL A 209 0.12 -6.41 -11.22
N MET A 210 1.01 -5.94 -10.34
CA MET A 210 1.81 -6.82 -9.46
C MET A 210 0.93 -7.71 -8.60
N ARG A 211 -0.14 -7.17 -8.01
CA ARG A 211 -1.12 -7.94 -7.23
C ARG A 211 -1.76 -9.05 -8.05
N GLN A 212 -2.30 -8.71 -9.22
CA GLN A 212 -2.92 -9.69 -10.12
C GLN A 212 -1.98 -10.85 -10.46
N LYS A 213 -0.68 -10.58 -10.65
CA LYS A 213 0.32 -11.60 -10.99
C LYS A 213 0.78 -12.39 -9.76
N LEU A 214 1.11 -11.72 -8.67
CA LEU A 214 1.67 -12.34 -7.47
C LEU A 214 0.62 -13.13 -6.67
N GLU A 215 -0.67 -12.78 -6.75
CA GLU A 215 -1.75 -13.58 -6.16
C GLU A 215 -1.78 -15.00 -6.75
N LEU A 216 -1.26 -15.22 -7.96
CA LEU A 216 -1.15 -16.55 -8.57
C LEU A 216 -0.08 -17.44 -7.89
N GLY A 217 0.93 -16.82 -7.28
CA GLY A 217 2.02 -17.51 -6.60
C GLY A 217 1.68 -17.87 -5.15
N ILE A 218 2.34 -18.90 -4.61
CA ILE A 218 2.23 -19.29 -3.19
C ILE A 218 3.47 -18.85 -2.41
N ALA A 219 3.28 -18.24 -1.24
CA ALA A 219 4.39 -17.78 -0.41
C ALA A 219 5.10 -18.94 0.32
N ASP A 220 4.35 -20.00 0.60
CA ASP A 220 4.78 -21.26 1.22
C ASP A 220 4.02 -22.44 0.61
N THR A 221 4.65 -23.62 0.56
CA THR A 221 4.04 -24.84 0.00
C THR A 221 3.43 -25.74 1.07
N ARG A 222 3.50 -25.38 2.35
CA ARG A 222 2.93 -26.16 3.46
C ARG A 222 1.46 -25.85 3.67
N ARG A 223 0.65 -26.87 3.97
CA ARG A 223 -0.74 -26.69 4.45
C ARG A 223 -0.77 -26.52 5.98
N PRO A 224 -1.58 -25.60 6.54
CA PRO A 224 -2.53 -24.70 5.86
C PRO A 224 -1.91 -23.36 5.37
N THR A 225 -0.62 -23.13 5.61
CA THR A 225 0.09 -21.86 5.30
C THR A 225 0.07 -21.44 3.82
N ASN A 226 -0.25 -22.36 2.91
CA ASN A 226 -0.42 -22.13 1.47
C ASN A 226 -1.69 -21.32 1.14
N GLU A 227 -2.40 -20.80 2.15
CA GLU A 227 -3.38 -19.74 2.02
C GLU A 227 -2.77 -18.35 1.77
N VAL A 228 -1.52 -18.14 2.23
CA VAL A 228 -0.82 -16.88 2.05
C VAL A 228 -0.24 -16.82 0.64
N THR A 229 -0.75 -15.89 -0.16
CA THR A 229 -0.26 -15.70 -1.53
C THR A 229 1.11 -15.03 -1.53
N LEU A 230 1.83 -15.14 -2.65
CA LEU A 230 3.09 -14.43 -2.81
C LEU A 230 2.89 -12.90 -2.76
N TRP A 231 1.72 -12.40 -3.16
CA TRP A 231 1.33 -11.00 -3.00
C TRP A 231 1.22 -10.61 -1.52
N ASP A 232 0.41 -11.32 -0.73
CA ASP A 232 0.13 -10.94 0.66
C ASP A 232 1.42 -10.84 1.46
N TRP A 233 2.26 -11.87 1.34
CA TRP A 233 3.54 -11.91 2.02
C TRP A 233 4.52 -10.85 1.48
N GLY A 234 4.64 -10.70 0.15
CA GLY A 234 5.54 -9.72 -0.46
C GLY A 234 5.14 -8.28 -0.13
N TYR A 235 3.84 -7.98 -0.11
CA TYR A 235 3.31 -6.67 0.23
C TYR A 235 3.52 -6.32 1.71
N THR A 236 3.44 -7.30 2.62
CA THR A 236 3.81 -7.12 4.02
C THR A 236 5.28 -6.76 4.17
N VAL A 237 6.19 -7.49 3.51
CA VAL A 237 7.62 -7.19 3.52
C VAL A 237 7.90 -5.80 2.93
N ALA A 238 7.26 -5.47 1.80
CA ALA A 238 7.41 -4.18 1.15
C ALA A 238 6.93 -3.02 2.04
N SER A 239 5.79 -3.19 2.72
CA SER A 239 5.22 -2.19 3.63
C SER A 239 6.13 -1.92 4.84
N LEU A 240 6.64 -2.99 5.45
CA LEU A 240 7.60 -2.90 6.56
C LEU A 240 8.92 -2.26 6.10
N ALA A 241 9.47 -2.67 4.96
CA ALA A 241 10.74 -2.16 4.44
C ALA A 241 10.66 -0.68 4.06
N LYS A 242 9.54 -0.26 3.44
CA LYS A 242 9.25 1.13 3.11
C LYS A 242 9.23 2.00 4.37
N ALA A 243 8.43 1.61 5.35
CA ALA A 243 8.34 2.31 6.63
C ALA A 243 9.70 2.36 7.36
N ALA A 244 10.44 1.25 7.36
CA ALA A 244 11.75 1.18 7.97
C ALA A 244 12.76 2.12 7.30
N LEU A 245 12.76 2.18 5.97
CA LEU A 245 13.70 3.01 5.24
C LEU A 245 13.35 4.51 5.38
N ALA A 246 12.07 4.87 5.42
CA ALA A 246 11.62 6.21 5.76
C ALA A 246 12.08 6.64 7.17
N TRP A 247 12.02 5.73 8.16
CA TRP A 247 12.57 5.98 9.49
C TRP A 247 14.09 6.20 9.47
N ILE A 248 14.82 5.37 8.72
CA ILE A 248 16.29 5.47 8.60
C ILE A 248 16.71 6.77 7.92
N ALA A 249 15.97 7.25 6.91
CA ALA A 249 16.24 8.53 6.26
C ALA A 249 16.29 9.68 7.30
N GLN A 250 15.38 9.64 8.27
CA GLN A 250 15.25 10.68 9.30
C GLN A 250 16.22 10.52 10.47
N ASN A 251 16.40 9.28 10.95
CA ASN A 251 17.05 9.01 12.23
C ASN A 251 18.46 8.42 12.07
N GLY A 252 18.86 8.13 10.83
CA GLY A 252 20.06 7.36 10.54
C GLY A 252 19.86 5.86 10.77
N TRP A 253 20.94 5.10 10.55
CA TRP A 253 20.91 3.65 10.72
C TRP A 253 20.92 3.30 12.23
N PRO A 254 19.98 2.46 12.72
CA PRO A 254 19.95 2.10 14.14
C PRO A 254 21.13 1.21 14.54
N ASP A 255 21.69 1.44 15.73
CA ASP A 255 22.85 0.70 16.24
C ASP A 255 22.60 -0.82 16.33
N GLY A 256 21.40 -1.22 16.79
CA GLY A 256 20.98 -2.62 16.89
C GLY A 256 20.37 -3.20 15.61
N GLY A 257 20.48 -2.48 14.49
CA GLY A 257 19.99 -2.90 13.17
C GLY A 257 18.49 -2.66 12.94
N PRO A 258 17.98 -2.97 11.73
CA PRO A 258 16.60 -2.63 11.34
C PRO A 258 15.51 -3.21 12.25
N GLY A 259 15.80 -4.27 13.00
CA GLY A 259 14.90 -4.84 14.01
C GLY A 259 14.58 -3.91 15.18
N ASP A 260 15.27 -2.77 15.32
CA ASP A 260 15.05 -1.77 16.37
C ASP A 260 14.13 -0.62 15.98
N ILE A 261 13.69 -0.63 14.74
CA ILE A 261 12.76 0.37 14.24
C ILE A 261 11.39 0.12 14.87
N TYR A 262 10.73 1.20 15.27
CA TYR A 262 9.37 1.16 15.77
C TYR A 262 8.40 1.55 14.67
N PHE A 263 7.29 0.84 14.61
CA PHE A 263 6.16 1.09 13.74
C PHE A 263 4.93 1.46 14.56
N ARG A 264 3.97 2.07 13.87
CA ARG A 264 2.65 2.40 14.41
C ARG A 264 1.61 2.37 13.30
N THR A 265 0.38 2.03 13.66
CA THR A 265 -0.76 2.14 12.75
C THR A 265 -1.45 3.48 12.92
N MET A 266 -1.52 4.25 11.84
CA MET A 266 -2.41 5.40 11.73
C MET A 266 -3.72 4.95 11.12
N SER A 267 -4.83 5.36 11.72
CA SER A 267 -6.17 5.16 11.16
C SER A 267 -6.77 6.49 10.73
N VAL A 268 -7.36 6.50 9.53
CA VAL A 268 -8.10 7.64 8.99
C VAL A 268 -9.52 7.19 8.73
N THR A 269 -10.41 7.57 9.64
CA THR A 269 -11.72 6.94 9.81
C THR A 269 -12.84 7.94 9.65
N ILE A 270 -13.95 7.46 9.12
CA ILE A 270 -15.18 8.25 8.99
C ILE A 270 -16.35 7.29 9.17
N ASP A 271 -17.38 7.70 9.89
CA ASP A 271 -18.57 6.88 10.07
C ASP A 271 -19.41 6.89 8.78
N ARG A 272 -18.99 6.07 7.81
CA ARG A 272 -19.65 5.92 6.51
C ARG A 272 -21.10 5.49 6.67
N LEU A 273 -21.37 4.62 7.65
CA LEU A 273 -22.71 4.07 7.87
C LEU A 273 -23.68 5.14 8.37
N GLU A 274 -23.25 5.99 9.30
CA GLU A 274 -24.05 7.12 9.77
C GLU A 274 -24.32 8.13 8.64
N ILE A 275 -23.30 8.45 7.83
CA ILE A 275 -23.45 9.34 6.67
C ILE A 275 -24.47 8.78 5.68
N TYR A 276 -24.35 7.49 5.34
CA TYR A 276 -25.28 6.83 4.42
C TYR A 276 -26.69 6.75 4.98
N ARG A 277 -26.85 6.54 6.31
CA ARG A 277 -28.16 6.52 6.97
C ARG A 277 -28.88 7.86 6.89
N ASN A 278 -28.14 8.97 6.96
CA ASN A 278 -28.70 10.33 6.95
C ASN A 278 -28.93 10.88 5.53
N THR A 279 -28.85 10.02 4.50
CA THR A 279 -29.03 10.41 3.11
C THR A 279 -30.41 10.01 2.59
N ASP A 280 -31.18 10.98 2.10
CA ASP A 280 -32.58 10.75 1.67
C ASP A 280 -32.73 10.07 0.30
N LYS A 281 -31.76 10.28 -0.61
CA LYS A 281 -31.82 9.77 -2.00
C LYS A 281 -30.61 8.91 -2.33
N ILE A 282 -30.82 7.85 -3.12
CA ILE A 282 -29.72 6.94 -3.48
C ILE A 282 -28.65 7.66 -4.32
N THR A 283 -29.04 8.63 -5.15
CA THR A 283 -28.09 9.45 -5.91
C THR A 283 -27.15 10.27 -5.05
N ASP A 284 -27.64 10.80 -3.92
CA ASP A 284 -26.81 11.49 -2.93
C ASP A 284 -25.84 10.51 -2.28
N LEU A 285 -26.32 9.31 -1.94
CA LEU A 285 -25.50 8.28 -1.29
C LEU A 285 -24.37 7.84 -2.21
N LEU A 286 -24.66 7.59 -3.48
CA LEU A 286 -23.65 7.22 -4.48
C LEU A 286 -22.63 8.35 -4.67
N GLY A 287 -23.08 9.62 -4.75
CA GLY A 287 -22.19 10.77 -4.85
C GLY A 287 -21.30 10.97 -3.62
N LEU A 288 -21.82 10.69 -2.41
CA LEU A 288 -21.05 10.72 -1.16
C LEU A 288 -20.02 9.59 -1.11
N ARG A 289 -20.41 8.36 -1.49
CA ARG A 289 -19.50 7.22 -1.59
C ARG A 289 -18.35 7.52 -2.55
N ASP A 290 -18.65 8.00 -3.75
CA ASP A 290 -17.65 8.30 -4.76
C ASP A 290 -16.71 9.44 -4.29
N ALA A 291 -17.23 10.46 -3.60
CA ALA A 291 -16.42 11.51 -2.99
C ALA A 291 -15.49 10.99 -1.89
N LEU A 292 -15.95 10.05 -1.05
CA LEU A 292 -15.11 9.42 -0.03
C LEU A 292 -14.03 8.53 -0.66
N ASP A 293 -14.38 7.71 -1.65
CA ASP A 293 -13.43 6.85 -2.34
C ASP A 293 -12.35 7.68 -3.06
N GLU A 294 -12.73 8.82 -3.64
CA GLU A 294 -11.81 9.83 -4.16
C GLU A 294 -10.86 10.35 -3.08
N SER A 295 -11.38 10.75 -1.92
CA SER A 295 -10.58 11.25 -0.81
C SER A 295 -9.60 10.23 -0.27
N TYR A 296 -10.02 8.98 -0.11
CA TYR A 296 -9.12 7.91 0.32
C TYR A 296 -8.05 7.60 -0.72
N ARG A 297 -8.34 7.75 -2.02
CA ARG A 297 -7.32 7.60 -3.07
C ARG A 297 -6.32 8.74 -3.05
N LYS A 298 -6.76 9.98 -2.86
CA LYS A 298 -5.87 11.15 -2.67
C LYS A 298 -4.98 10.96 -1.45
N LEU A 299 -5.56 10.49 -0.34
CA LEU A 299 -4.83 10.17 0.88
C LEU A 299 -3.78 9.08 0.63
N GLN A 300 -4.13 8.05 -0.13
CA GLN A 300 -3.22 6.98 -0.47
C GLN A 300 -2.02 7.51 -1.26
N VAL A 301 -2.24 8.35 -2.27
CA VAL A 301 -1.17 9.01 -3.02
C VAL A 301 -0.32 9.89 -2.09
N LEU A 302 -0.95 10.70 -1.24
CA LEU A 302 -0.24 11.57 -0.31
C LEU A 302 0.71 10.79 0.62
N LEU A 303 0.21 9.75 1.28
CA LEU A 303 0.98 9.00 2.27
C LEU A 303 1.96 8.01 1.64
N GLU A 304 1.52 7.28 0.62
CA GLU A 304 2.31 6.20 0.06
C GLU A 304 3.29 6.69 -1.02
N GLU A 305 2.99 7.76 -1.75
CA GLU A 305 3.83 8.27 -2.85
C GLU A 305 4.51 9.57 -2.49
N GLU A 306 3.76 10.62 -2.15
CA GLU A 306 4.35 11.93 -1.90
C GLU A 306 5.21 11.95 -0.64
N PHE A 307 4.70 11.36 0.44
CA PHE A 307 5.43 11.19 1.70
C PHE A 307 6.33 9.96 1.65
N GLY A 308 6.04 8.94 0.84
CA GLY A 308 6.86 7.73 0.79
C GLY A 308 6.97 7.01 2.14
N LEU A 309 5.89 7.03 2.92
CA LEU A 309 5.95 6.84 4.37
C LEU A 309 5.79 5.38 4.81
N GLY A 310 4.94 4.68 4.09
CA GLY A 310 4.39 3.40 4.45
C GLY A 310 3.25 3.07 3.51
N ASN A 311 2.44 2.09 3.86
CA ASN A 311 1.39 1.55 3.00
C ASN A 311 0.10 1.32 3.77
N ARG A 312 -1.02 1.45 3.07
CA ARG A 312 -2.33 1.00 3.55
C ARG A 312 -2.28 -0.52 3.68
N PHE A 313 -2.43 -0.99 4.91
CA PHE A 313 -2.39 -2.40 5.26
C PHE A 313 -3.80 -2.99 5.38
N TYR A 314 -4.79 -2.15 5.69
CA TYR A 314 -6.19 -2.56 5.78
C TYR A 314 -7.14 -1.41 5.43
N HIS A 315 -8.30 -1.73 4.86
CA HIS A 315 -9.36 -0.78 4.54
C HIS A 315 -10.72 -1.47 4.67
N ASP A 316 -11.64 -0.85 5.39
CA ASP A 316 -13.02 -1.30 5.49
C ASP A 316 -13.98 -0.10 5.68
N GLU A 317 -15.17 -0.37 6.17
CA GLU A 317 -16.23 0.64 6.27
C GLU A 317 -15.98 1.67 7.37
N THR A 318 -15.08 1.36 8.30
CA THR A 318 -14.64 2.31 9.33
C THR A 318 -13.55 3.24 8.82
N GLY A 319 -12.79 2.85 7.80
CA GLY A 319 -11.80 3.69 7.15
C GLY A 319 -10.55 2.94 6.68
N ALA A 320 -9.45 3.69 6.55
CA ALA A 320 -8.16 3.19 6.08
C ALA A 320 -7.13 3.14 7.21
N TYR A 321 -6.30 2.08 7.20
CA TYR A 321 -5.27 1.82 8.21
C TYR A 321 -3.91 1.71 7.52
N TYR A 322 -2.98 2.55 7.94
CA TYR A 322 -1.65 2.65 7.35
C TYR A 322 -0.60 2.20 8.36
N LEU A 323 0.28 1.29 7.93
CA LEU A 323 1.47 0.93 8.70
C LEU A 323 2.56 1.95 8.40
N LEU A 324 2.98 2.68 9.44
CA LEU A 324 3.94 3.78 9.35
C LEU A 324 5.09 3.55 10.33
N PRO A 325 6.26 4.18 10.11
CA PRO A 325 7.27 4.30 11.15
C PRO A 325 6.73 5.14 12.33
N ASP A 326 7.23 4.88 13.53
CA ASP A 326 6.87 5.60 14.74
C ASP A 326 7.56 6.97 14.79
N ILE A 327 6.92 7.96 14.16
CA ILE A 327 7.43 9.33 14.00
C ILE A 327 6.33 10.36 14.27
N ALA A 328 6.73 11.60 14.55
CA ALA A 328 5.80 12.69 14.84
C ALA A 328 5.26 13.35 13.57
N PHE A 329 3.96 13.69 13.59
CA PHE A 329 3.32 14.53 12.58
C PHE A 329 3.11 15.94 13.14
N THR A 330 3.29 16.96 12.29
CA THR A 330 3.00 18.35 12.62
C THR A 330 1.55 18.71 12.30
N GLU A 331 1.08 19.85 12.80
CA GLU A 331 -0.22 20.41 12.40
C GLU A 331 -0.32 20.66 10.90
N GLU A 332 0.78 21.00 10.23
CA GLU A 332 0.82 21.16 8.77
C GLU A 332 0.59 19.83 8.06
N ASP A 333 1.21 18.75 8.55
CA ASP A 333 1.03 17.42 7.97
C ASP A 333 -0.41 16.92 8.15
N ILE A 334 -0.99 17.16 9.34
CA ILE A 334 -2.41 16.86 9.64
C ILE A 334 -3.32 17.68 8.72
N ALA A 335 -3.03 18.96 8.49
CA ALA A 335 -3.79 19.81 7.58
C ALA A 335 -3.74 19.29 6.13
N ARG A 336 -2.57 18.80 5.67
CA ARG A 336 -2.43 18.16 4.35
C ARG A 336 -3.21 16.85 4.23
N ILE A 337 -3.23 16.03 5.29
CA ILE A 337 -4.06 14.82 5.32
C ILE A 337 -5.54 15.19 5.24
N ARG A 338 -5.98 16.19 6.01
CA ARG A 338 -7.36 16.68 5.99
C ARG A 338 -7.75 17.28 4.65
N SER A 339 -6.83 17.94 3.93
CA SER A 339 -7.13 18.53 2.61
C SER A 339 -7.37 17.50 1.51
N CYS A 340 -7.10 16.21 1.73
CA CYS A 340 -7.57 15.14 0.85
C CYS A 340 -9.10 14.97 0.90
N PHE A 341 -9.75 15.46 1.94
CA PHE A 341 -11.17 15.30 2.21
C PHE A 341 -11.93 16.62 2.07
N PRO A 342 -13.14 16.63 1.49
CA PRO A 342 -14.01 17.79 1.53
C PRO A 342 -14.29 18.22 2.97
N LEU A 343 -14.51 19.52 3.19
CA LEU A 343 -14.79 20.06 4.54
C LEU A 343 -15.99 19.38 5.23
N ASP A 344 -16.99 18.93 4.46
CA ASP A 344 -18.17 18.24 4.98
C ASP A 344 -17.98 16.73 5.22
N LEU A 345 -16.79 16.20 4.92
CA LEU A 345 -16.42 14.79 5.03
C LEU A 345 -15.04 14.61 5.69
N LEU A 346 -14.67 15.52 6.59
CA LEU A 346 -13.39 15.42 7.29
C LEU A 346 -13.31 14.15 8.14
N PRO A 347 -12.20 13.40 8.08
CA PRO A 347 -12.04 12.17 8.83
C PRO A 347 -11.56 12.44 10.25
N HIS A 348 -11.79 11.48 11.14
CA HIS A 348 -11.01 11.33 12.35
C HIS A 348 -9.64 10.73 12.00
N ILE A 349 -8.58 11.29 12.56
CA ILE A 349 -7.20 10.82 12.35
C ILE A 349 -6.67 10.41 13.71
N ASP A 350 -6.49 9.10 13.91
CA ASP A 350 -5.87 8.54 15.12
C ASP A 350 -4.50 7.98 14.75
N PHE A 351 -3.47 8.55 15.36
CA PHE A 351 -2.10 8.10 15.18
C PHE A 351 -1.71 6.93 16.07
N GLY A 352 -2.58 6.44 16.96
CA GLY A 352 -2.23 5.43 17.96
C GLY A 352 -1.73 6.03 19.28
N GLN A 353 -1.96 5.32 20.37
CA GLN A 353 -1.47 5.65 21.71
C GLN A 353 0.02 5.27 21.87
N PRO A 354 0.75 5.85 22.84
CA PRO A 354 2.16 5.49 23.08
C PRO A 354 2.41 3.99 23.30
N GLY A 355 1.43 3.26 23.87
CA GLY A 355 1.48 1.81 24.06
C GLY A 355 1.29 0.98 22.79
N ASP A 356 0.82 1.59 21.70
CA ASP A 356 0.54 0.90 20.44
C ASP A 356 1.78 0.76 19.55
N ARG A 357 2.90 1.39 19.92
CA ARG A 357 4.16 1.24 19.19
C ARG A 357 4.57 -0.24 19.15
N ILE A 358 5.06 -0.66 17.99
CA ILE A 358 5.50 -2.04 17.75
C ILE A 358 6.96 -1.98 17.33
N ARG A 359 7.85 -2.59 18.10
CA ARG A 359 9.24 -2.75 17.66
C ARG A 359 9.27 -3.86 16.60
N ALA A 360 10.00 -3.64 15.52
CA ALA A 360 10.10 -4.58 14.40
C ALA A 360 10.47 -6.01 14.86
N ARG A 361 11.45 -6.16 15.75
CA ARG A 361 11.85 -7.47 16.30
C ARG A 361 10.80 -8.14 17.21
N ASP A 362 9.85 -7.39 17.76
CA ASP A 362 8.79 -7.95 18.61
C ASP A 362 7.72 -8.67 17.78
N LEU A 363 7.78 -8.55 16.45
CA LEU A 363 6.97 -9.29 15.49
C LEU A 363 7.67 -10.56 14.99
N ASP A 364 8.95 -10.76 15.33
CA ASP A 364 9.71 -11.93 14.90
C ASP A 364 9.28 -13.16 15.72
N GLN A 365 8.63 -14.11 15.04
CA GLN A 365 8.13 -15.35 15.64
C GLN A 365 9.23 -16.27 16.19
N GLU A 366 10.47 -16.17 15.71
CA GLU A 366 11.57 -17.00 16.24
C GLU A 366 12.04 -16.49 17.61
N ASN A 367 11.86 -15.20 17.87
CA ASN A 367 12.39 -14.51 19.05
C ASN A 367 11.30 -14.08 20.04
N THR A 368 10.03 -14.19 19.68
CA THR A 368 8.89 -13.71 20.49
C THR A 368 7.97 -14.88 20.87
N PRO A 369 7.66 -15.08 22.16
CA PRO A 369 6.66 -16.07 22.57
C PRO A 369 5.33 -15.86 21.86
N HIS A 370 4.66 -16.94 21.44
CA HIS A 370 3.43 -16.87 20.65
C HIS A 370 2.34 -15.99 21.29
N ALA A 371 2.15 -16.06 22.61
CA ALA A 371 1.14 -15.23 23.30
C ALA A 371 1.43 -13.73 23.16
N ASP A 372 2.70 -13.34 23.30
CA ASP A 372 3.15 -11.95 23.15
C ASP A 372 3.07 -11.53 21.68
N LEU A 373 3.42 -12.41 20.74
CA LEU A 373 3.31 -12.14 19.30
C LEU A 373 1.87 -11.82 18.90
N VAL A 374 0.89 -12.63 19.33
CA VAL A 374 -0.53 -12.36 19.07
C VAL A 374 -0.93 -11.00 19.63
N GLU A 375 -0.52 -10.66 20.85
CA GLU A 375 -0.80 -9.35 21.44
C GLU A 375 -0.22 -8.20 20.61
N ARG A 376 0.99 -8.37 20.06
CA ARG A 376 1.65 -7.39 19.18
C ARG A 376 0.94 -7.28 17.83
N LEU A 377 0.53 -8.39 17.22
CA LEU A 377 -0.19 -8.42 15.95
C LEU A 377 -1.55 -7.72 16.05
N LEU A 378 -2.25 -7.83 17.18
CA LEU A 378 -3.50 -7.10 17.40
C LEU A 378 -3.33 -5.58 17.31
N ARG A 379 -2.13 -5.05 17.61
CA ARG A 379 -1.83 -3.60 17.52
C ARG A 379 -1.70 -3.11 16.07
N LEU A 380 -1.48 -4.01 15.11
CA LEU A 380 -1.40 -3.64 13.69
C LEU A 380 -2.75 -3.19 13.14
N VAL A 381 -3.83 -3.95 13.40
CA VAL A 381 -5.16 -3.66 12.81
C VAL A 381 -6.28 -3.77 13.84
N ALA A 382 -6.35 -4.86 14.62
CA ALA A 382 -7.52 -5.14 15.46
C ALA A 382 -7.78 -4.07 16.53
N ILE A 383 -6.75 -3.60 17.23
CA ILE A 383 -6.86 -2.55 18.26
C ILE A 383 -7.17 -1.18 17.64
N PRO A 384 -6.44 -0.69 16.62
CA PRO A 384 -6.82 0.53 15.89
C PRO A 384 -8.26 0.47 15.36
N ARG A 385 -8.67 -0.68 14.82
CA ARG A 385 -10.01 -0.88 14.27
C ARG A 385 -11.09 -0.87 15.35
N LYS A 386 -10.86 -1.54 16.48
CA LYS A 386 -11.78 -1.51 17.61
C LYS A 386 -12.01 -0.08 18.10
N ARG A 387 -10.94 0.71 18.25
CA ARG A 387 -11.04 2.13 18.60
C ARG A 387 -11.83 2.91 17.56
N ALA A 388 -11.60 2.64 16.27
CA ALA A 388 -12.33 3.29 15.19
C ALA A 388 -13.86 3.07 15.28
N GLN A 389 -14.30 1.91 15.76
CA GLN A 389 -15.72 1.60 15.97
C GLN A 389 -16.32 2.29 17.19
N GLU A 390 -15.49 2.69 18.16
CA GLU A 390 -15.90 3.40 19.38
C GLU A 390 -15.93 4.92 19.17
N ILE A 391 -15.40 5.41 18.05
CA ILE A 391 -15.47 6.82 17.68
C ILE A 391 -16.95 7.18 17.51
N ALA A 392 -17.43 8.10 18.34
CA ALA A 392 -18.75 8.66 18.17
C ALA A 392 -18.86 9.26 16.76
N PRO A 393 -20.00 9.11 16.07
CA PRO A 393 -20.20 9.73 14.77
C PRO A 393 -19.81 11.20 14.89
N PRO A 394 -19.10 11.78 13.90
CA PRO A 394 -18.70 13.16 13.98
C PRO A 394 -19.95 14.00 14.22
N VAL A 395 -20.08 14.53 15.44
CA VAL A 395 -21.02 15.62 15.64
C VAL A 395 -20.43 16.73 14.78
N PHE A 396 -21.11 17.09 13.70
CA PHE A 396 -20.67 18.09 12.72
C PHE A 396 -20.30 19.47 13.34
N THR A 397 -20.39 19.61 14.65
CA THR A 397 -20.15 20.81 15.44
C THR A 397 -18.78 20.86 16.13
N ASP A 398 -18.08 19.75 16.37
CA ASP A 398 -17.00 19.75 17.39
C ASP A 398 -15.56 19.70 16.83
N SER A 399 -15.38 19.49 15.53
CA SER A 399 -14.06 19.22 14.93
C SER A 399 -13.46 20.41 14.16
N GLY A 400 -13.57 21.66 14.61
CA GLY A 400 -13.06 22.83 13.87
C GLY A 400 -13.72 23.04 12.48
N THR A 401 -14.53 22.09 12.04
CA THR A 401 -15.30 22.06 10.80
C THR A 401 -16.40 23.10 10.87
N ALA A 402 -17.00 23.32 12.04
CA ALA A 402 -17.99 24.37 12.24
C ALA A 402 -17.37 25.77 12.05
N GLU A 403 -16.16 26.02 12.59
CA GLU A 403 -15.44 27.27 12.40
C GLU A 403 -14.91 27.44 10.97
N GLN A 404 -14.37 26.37 10.37
CA GLN A 404 -13.89 26.39 8.98
C GLN A 404 -15.04 26.55 7.99
N LEU A 405 -16.15 25.84 8.18
CA LEU A 405 -17.39 26.05 7.42
C LEU A 405 -17.90 27.46 7.70
N HIS A 406 -17.98 27.91 8.94
CA HIS A 406 -18.41 29.28 9.26
C HIS A 406 -17.53 30.35 8.61
N ALA A 407 -16.21 30.18 8.59
CA ALA A 407 -15.27 31.06 7.89
C ALA A 407 -15.53 31.04 6.39
N THR A 408 -15.69 29.85 5.80
CA THR A 408 -16.06 29.68 4.38
C THR A 408 -17.45 30.29 4.10
N TRP A 409 -18.35 30.30 5.07
CA TRP A 409 -19.69 30.90 4.97
C TRP A 409 -19.68 32.42 5.13
N THR A 410 -18.75 32.97 5.91
CA THR A 410 -18.72 34.41 6.26
C THR A 410 -17.79 35.22 5.37
N ALA A 411 -16.69 34.61 4.88
CA ALA A 411 -15.72 35.28 4.02
C ALA A 411 -16.30 35.75 2.67
N HIS A 412 -17.42 35.17 2.23
CA HIS A 412 -18.01 35.43 0.91
C HIS A 412 -19.35 36.19 0.92
N GLY A 413 -19.73 36.82 2.05
CA GLY A 413 -20.84 37.80 2.10
C GLY A 413 -22.25 37.27 1.79
N ALA A 414 -22.44 35.95 1.71
CA ALA A 414 -23.56 35.33 1.00
C ALA A 414 -24.54 34.52 1.89
N ARG A 415 -24.89 35.00 3.09
CA ARG A 415 -25.96 34.35 3.86
C ARG A 415 -27.28 35.12 3.75
N PRO A 416 -28.22 34.68 2.90
CA PRO A 416 -29.62 35.02 3.07
C PRO A 416 -30.07 34.64 4.49
N LYS A 417 -30.81 35.54 5.15
CA LYS A 417 -31.25 35.38 6.55
C LYS A 417 -32.01 34.06 6.82
N ASN A 418 -32.53 33.41 5.77
CA ASN A 418 -33.32 32.17 5.78
C ASN A 418 -32.77 31.09 4.84
N ALA A 419 -31.45 30.99 4.64
CA ALA A 419 -30.89 29.98 3.75
C ALA A 419 -31.21 28.55 4.23
N GLU A 420 -31.95 27.78 3.42
CA GLU A 420 -32.29 26.38 3.67
C GLU A 420 -31.04 25.50 3.63
N ARG A 421 -30.99 24.42 4.43
CA ARG A 421 -29.89 23.46 4.41
C ARG A 421 -30.02 22.50 3.23
N CYS A 422 -28.89 22.12 2.64
CA CYS A 422 -28.82 21.10 1.61
C CYS A 422 -29.35 19.75 2.13
N ALA A 423 -30.28 19.14 1.40
CA ALA A 423 -30.86 17.85 1.77
C ALA A 423 -29.85 16.68 1.74
N ALA A 424 -28.74 16.81 1.02
CA ALA A 424 -27.74 15.74 0.88
C ALA A 424 -26.66 15.77 1.99
N CYS A 425 -26.00 16.92 2.19
CA CYS A 425 -24.93 17.02 3.20
C CYS A 425 -25.42 17.56 4.54
N GLY A 426 -26.60 18.19 4.61
CA GLY A 426 -27.10 18.83 5.83
C GLY A 426 -26.31 20.05 6.32
N LEU A 427 -25.16 20.34 5.72
CA LEU A 427 -24.27 21.43 6.13
C LEU A 427 -24.55 22.69 5.34
N ARG A 428 -24.23 22.71 4.04
CA ARG A 428 -24.21 23.91 3.20
C ARG A 428 -25.63 24.37 2.83
N PRO A 429 -25.86 25.67 2.59
CA PRO A 429 -27.17 26.09 2.13
C PRO A 429 -27.45 25.61 0.71
N VAL A 430 -28.74 25.55 0.37
CA VAL A 430 -29.19 25.30 -0.99
C VAL A 430 -28.54 26.31 -1.95
N ALA A 431 -28.12 25.84 -3.12
CA ALA A 431 -27.37 26.58 -4.15
C ALA A 431 -25.93 27.00 -3.82
N TYR A 432 -25.43 26.74 -2.61
CA TYR A 432 -24.06 27.12 -2.28
C TYR A 432 -23.02 26.33 -3.08
N PRO A 433 -21.90 26.95 -3.51
CA PRO A 433 -21.62 28.38 -3.40
C PRO A 433 -22.33 29.22 -4.46
N ASP A 434 -22.66 30.48 -4.17
CA ASP A 434 -23.39 31.33 -5.15
C ASP A 434 -22.57 31.65 -6.41
N ASP A 435 -21.23 31.62 -6.30
CA ASP A 435 -20.28 31.72 -7.39
C ASP A 435 -19.07 30.79 -7.16
N ASP A 436 -18.15 30.73 -8.11
CA ASP A 436 -16.97 29.87 -8.00
C ASP A 436 -15.87 30.46 -7.11
N ALA A 437 -15.97 31.74 -6.71
CA ALA A 437 -14.98 32.38 -5.84
C ALA A 437 -15.06 31.89 -4.39
N ALA A 438 -16.22 31.35 -3.98
CA ALA A 438 -16.42 30.73 -2.67
C ALA A 438 -16.13 29.22 -2.64
N LEU A 439 -15.58 28.65 -3.72
CA LEU A 439 -15.14 27.25 -3.73
C LEU A 439 -13.84 27.06 -2.95
N GLU A 440 -13.74 25.91 -2.28
CA GLU A 440 -12.50 25.46 -1.66
C GLU A 440 -11.40 25.36 -2.72
N ALA A 441 -10.15 25.69 -2.34
CA ALA A 441 -9.02 25.68 -3.26
C ALA A 441 -8.87 24.29 -3.93
N GLY A 442 -8.83 24.27 -5.27
CA GLY A 442 -8.73 23.03 -6.05
C GLY A 442 -10.07 22.33 -6.30
N VAL A 443 -11.20 22.88 -5.84
CA VAL A 443 -12.53 22.41 -6.24
C VAL A 443 -12.98 23.14 -7.51
N THR A 444 -13.40 22.37 -8.50
CA THR A 444 -14.01 22.90 -9.72
C THR A 444 -15.31 22.14 -9.94
N LEU A 445 -16.42 22.88 -9.95
CA LEU A 445 -17.73 22.30 -10.21
C LEU A 445 -17.95 22.19 -11.72
N ALA A 446 -18.57 21.11 -12.17
CA ALA A 446 -19.02 21.05 -13.57
C ALA A 446 -20.06 22.16 -13.81
N GLY A 447 -20.05 22.79 -14.99
CA GLY A 447 -20.98 23.90 -15.31
C GLY A 447 -22.48 23.58 -15.22
N ARG A 448 -22.83 22.29 -15.03
CA ARG A 448 -24.19 21.81 -14.75
C ARG A 448 -24.62 21.94 -13.29
N ALA A 449 -23.67 22.14 -12.38
CA ALA A 449 -23.92 22.34 -10.98
C ALA A 449 -24.23 23.82 -10.78
N ASP A 450 -25.23 24.33 -11.50
CA ASP A 450 -25.66 25.71 -11.43
C ASP A 450 -26.60 25.94 -10.23
N GLY A 451 -26.72 27.19 -9.81
CA GLY A 451 -27.48 27.56 -8.62
C GLY A 451 -28.98 27.30 -8.74
N ASP A 452 -29.56 27.39 -9.94
CA ASP A 452 -31.00 27.22 -10.14
C ASP A 452 -31.38 25.74 -10.04
N THR A 453 -30.65 24.86 -10.74
CA THR A 453 -30.82 23.41 -10.61
C THR A 453 -30.60 22.95 -9.17
N ALA A 454 -29.64 23.56 -8.46
CA ALA A 454 -29.37 23.27 -7.06
C ALA A 454 -30.55 23.69 -6.16
N ARG A 455 -31.19 24.85 -6.42
CA ARG A 455 -32.42 25.30 -5.75
C ARG A 455 -33.57 24.34 -5.97
N ASP A 456 -33.87 24.00 -7.21
CA ASP A 456 -34.99 23.11 -7.58
C ASP A 456 -34.86 21.74 -6.92
N ARG A 457 -33.63 21.29 -6.67
CA ARG A 457 -33.34 19.99 -6.06
C ARG A 457 -33.11 20.05 -4.55
N HIS A 458 -33.20 21.23 -3.94
CA HIS A 458 -32.89 21.48 -2.52
C HIS A 458 -31.47 21.02 -2.12
N LEU A 459 -30.49 21.27 -2.98
CA LEU A 459 -29.08 20.89 -2.79
C LEU A 459 -28.15 22.10 -2.80
N CYS A 460 -26.97 21.97 -2.20
CA CYS A 460 -25.86 22.82 -2.55
C CYS A 460 -25.26 22.37 -3.91
N ARG A 461 -24.61 23.28 -4.64
CA ARG A 461 -23.98 22.97 -5.94
C ARG A 461 -22.88 21.90 -5.81
N VAL A 462 -22.18 21.84 -4.68
CA VAL A 462 -21.18 20.77 -4.41
C VAL A 462 -21.84 19.39 -4.41
N CYS A 463 -22.93 19.22 -3.66
CA CYS A 463 -23.67 17.95 -3.64
C CYS A 463 -24.34 17.65 -4.98
N LEU A 464 -24.86 18.67 -5.67
CA LEU A 464 -25.41 18.52 -7.00
C LEU A 464 -24.36 18.00 -8.00
N ASP A 465 -23.11 18.49 -7.92
CA ASP A 465 -22.04 17.99 -8.77
C ASP A 465 -21.66 16.54 -8.45
N ARG A 466 -21.54 16.23 -7.14
CA ARG A 466 -21.26 14.86 -6.65
C ARG A 466 -22.27 13.83 -7.12
N ARG A 467 -23.56 14.19 -7.22
CA ARG A 467 -24.60 13.28 -7.75
C ARG A 467 -24.30 12.74 -9.14
N GLY A 468 -23.49 13.43 -9.95
CA GLY A 468 -23.18 12.97 -11.29
C GLY A 468 -24.37 13.03 -12.25
N ARG A 469 -24.42 12.10 -13.22
CA ARG A 469 -25.60 11.87 -14.09
C ARG A 469 -25.80 10.37 -14.34
N PRO A 470 -26.17 9.58 -13.31
CA PRO A 470 -26.38 8.15 -13.49
C PRO A 470 -27.44 7.84 -14.55
N ALA A 471 -28.53 8.61 -14.62
CA ALA A 471 -29.50 8.53 -15.73
C ALA A 471 -28.90 8.72 -17.15
N ARG A 472 -27.94 9.63 -17.32
CA ARG A 472 -27.28 9.83 -18.63
C ARG A 472 -26.34 8.68 -18.96
N ASP A 473 -25.60 8.19 -17.97
CA ASP A 473 -24.69 7.07 -18.13
C ASP A 473 -25.46 5.78 -18.42
N TRP A 474 -26.61 5.60 -17.76
CA TRP A 474 -27.57 4.55 -18.07
C TRP A 474 -28.15 4.68 -19.48
N TYR A 475 -28.55 5.88 -19.90
CA TYR A 475 -29.07 6.08 -21.26
C TYR A 475 -28.05 5.65 -22.33
N ARG A 476 -26.75 5.84 -22.05
CA ARG A 476 -25.63 5.43 -22.91
C ARG A 476 -25.32 3.93 -22.84
N ASP A 477 -25.44 3.32 -21.67
CA ASP A 477 -25.25 1.88 -21.45
C ASP A 477 -26.41 1.32 -20.62
N ARG A 478 -27.49 0.92 -21.31
CA ARG A 478 -28.75 0.46 -20.70
C ARG A 478 -28.62 -0.86 -19.93
N ARG A 479 -27.43 -1.47 -19.90
CA ARG A 479 -27.10 -2.64 -19.05
C ARG A 479 -26.77 -2.25 -17.62
N ARG A 480 -26.52 -0.96 -17.36
CA ARG A 480 -26.34 -0.45 -16.00
C ARG A 480 -27.68 -0.34 -15.28
N THR A 481 -27.65 -0.25 -13.97
CA THR A 481 -28.83 0.05 -13.16
C THR A 481 -29.05 1.55 -13.08
N VAL A 482 -30.30 2.00 -13.13
CA VAL A 482 -30.74 3.37 -12.84
C VAL A 482 -31.96 3.32 -11.93
N TRP A 483 -32.12 4.32 -11.09
CA TRP A 483 -33.27 4.44 -10.20
C TRP A 483 -34.42 5.18 -10.89
N THR A 484 -35.65 4.76 -10.59
CA THR A 484 -36.85 5.32 -11.23
C THR A 484 -37.03 6.80 -10.94
N ASP A 485 -36.64 7.27 -9.74
CA ASP A 485 -36.65 8.68 -9.35
C ASP A 485 -35.64 9.55 -10.13
N GLU A 486 -34.71 8.94 -10.88
CA GLU A 486 -33.79 9.67 -11.76
C GLU A 486 -34.30 9.82 -13.20
N VAL A 487 -35.20 8.95 -13.64
CA VAL A 487 -35.66 8.88 -15.04
C VAL A 487 -37.14 9.19 -15.21
N ALA A 488 -37.94 9.03 -14.15
CA ALA A 488 -39.35 9.40 -14.14
C ALA A 488 -39.48 10.92 -14.11
N ASP A 489 -40.41 11.45 -14.90
CA ASP A 489 -40.83 12.84 -14.81
C ASP A 489 -42.11 12.96 -13.97
N ASP A 490 -42.70 14.15 -13.92
CA ASP A 490 -43.93 14.40 -13.14
C ASP A 490 -45.12 13.54 -13.62
N ASN A 491 -45.01 12.87 -14.77
CA ASN A 491 -46.03 11.99 -15.35
C ASN A 491 -45.71 10.49 -15.19
N GLY A 492 -44.64 10.14 -14.46
CA GLY A 492 -44.15 8.77 -14.34
C GLY A 492 -43.22 8.38 -15.47
#